data_AF-A0A9E5K736-F1
#
_entry.id   AF-A0A9E5K736-F1
#
_cell.length_a   1.000
_cell.length_b   1.000
_cell.length_c   1.000
_cell.angle_alpha   90.00
_cell.angle_beta   90.00
_cell.angle_gamma   90.00
#
_symmetry.space_group_name_H-M   'P 1'
#
loop_
_entity.id
_entity.type
_entity.pdbx_description
1 polymer ?
#
loop_
_entity_poly.entity_id
_entity_poly.type
_entity_poly.pdbx_seq_one_letter_code
_entity_poly.pdbx_strand_id
1 'polypeptide(L)'
;MPRLATVYKLKTEYVPFDFPEILGTIAPRGLFINAPMEDSNFEVDGVKECVAAAQGVFRLLNSRTGIQAYYPECKHDFPNEIRRIAYDWLAKAFAD
;
A
#
# COMPACT_ATOMS: atom_id res chain seq x y z
N MET A 1 -11.94 9.49 11.95
CA MET A 1 -12.34 9.89 10.58
C MET A 1 -13.80 10.38 10.58
N PRO A 2 -14.07 11.70 10.49
CA PRO A 2 -15.42 12.26 10.68
C PRO A 2 -16.51 11.70 9.76
N ARG A 3 -16.24 11.54 8.45
CA ARG A 3 -17.23 10.96 7.52
C ARG A 3 -17.51 9.47 7.77
N LEU A 4 -16.49 8.69 8.14
CA LEU A 4 -16.71 7.30 8.57
C LEU A 4 -17.61 7.24 9.80
N ALA A 5 -17.47 8.18 10.73
CA ALA A 5 -18.32 8.23 11.92
C ALA A 5 -19.76 8.64 11.60
N THR A 6 -19.97 9.68 10.79
CA THR A 6 -21.31 10.25 10.56
C THR A 6 -22.11 9.53 9.48
N VAL A 7 -21.48 9.06 8.41
CA VAL A 7 -22.14 8.42 7.27
C VAL A 7 -22.16 6.91 7.43
N TYR A 8 -21.00 6.35 7.79
CA TYR A 8 -20.79 4.90 7.82
C TYR A 8 -20.79 4.32 9.24
N LYS A 9 -21.08 5.12 10.27
CA LYS A 9 -21.21 4.69 11.67
C LYS A 9 -20.02 3.88 12.21
N LEU A 10 -18.81 4.13 11.69
CA LEU A 10 -17.59 3.36 11.96
C LEU A 10 -17.74 1.84 11.70
N LYS A 11 -18.64 1.48 10.78
CA LYS A 11 -18.99 0.12 10.41
C LYS A 11 -18.52 -0.14 8.99
N THR A 12 -17.57 -1.06 8.84
CA THR A 12 -16.97 -1.40 7.55
C THR A 12 -18.01 -1.97 6.59
N GLU A 13 -19.05 -2.63 7.09
CA GLU A 13 -20.14 -3.17 6.26
C GLU A 13 -20.98 -2.10 5.53
N TYR A 14 -20.85 -0.82 5.92
CA TYR A 14 -21.50 0.29 5.25
C TYR A 14 -20.60 1.02 4.25
N VAL A 15 -19.29 0.76 4.26
CA VAL A 15 -18.34 1.39 3.34
C VAL A 15 -18.37 0.63 2.02
N PRO A 16 -18.67 1.28 0.88
CA PRO A 16 -18.88 0.58 -0.40
C PRO A 16 -17.57 0.32 -1.17
N PHE A 17 -16.43 0.39 -0.49
CA PHE A 17 -15.09 0.14 -1.00
C PHE A 17 -14.17 -0.20 0.17
N ASP A 18 -13.00 -0.75 -0.13
CA ASP A 18 -11.94 -1.00 0.83
C ASP A 18 -10.57 -0.57 0.27
N PHE A 19 -9.50 -0.77 1.03
CA PHE A 19 -8.15 -0.39 0.64
C PHE A 19 -7.65 -0.97 -0.69
N PRO A 20 -7.99 -2.22 -1.12
CA PRO A 20 -7.61 -2.72 -2.43
C PRO A 20 -8.04 -1.81 -3.58
N GLU A 21 -9.28 -1.29 -3.56
CA GLU A 21 -9.74 -0.36 -4.60
C GLU A 21 -8.99 0.97 -4.53
N ILE A 22 -8.71 1.49 -3.31
CA ILE A 22 -7.91 2.70 -3.12
C ILE A 22 -6.52 2.52 -3.75
N LEU A 23 -5.83 1.41 -3.48
CA LEU A 23 -4.54 1.11 -4.11
C LEU A 23 -4.68 1.03 -5.63
N GLY A 24 -5.76 0.43 -6.13
CA GLY A 24 -6.09 0.38 -7.55
C GLY A 24 -6.18 1.75 -8.22
N THR A 25 -6.64 2.79 -7.51
CA THR A 25 -6.69 4.17 -8.05
C THR A 25 -5.32 4.81 -8.30
N ILE A 26 -4.25 4.21 -7.76
CA ILE A 26 -2.88 4.70 -7.95
C ILE A 26 -2.33 4.26 -9.31
N ALA A 27 -2.75 3.09 -9.80
CA ALA A 27 -2.35 2.57 -11.10
C ALA A 27 -2.71 3.56 -12.25
N PRO A 28 -1.90 3.64 -13.32
CA PRO A 28 -0.70 2.85 -13.59
C PRO A 28 0.58 3.39 -12.92
N ARG A 29 0.49 4.47 -12.12
CA ARG A 29 1.66 4.99 -11.40
C ARG A 29 2.14 3.94 -10.42
N GLY A 30 3.46 3.85 -10.24
CA GLY A 30 4.05 2.93 -9.28
C GLY A 30 3.62 3.21 -7.85
N LEU A 31 3.57 2.17 -7.04
CA LEU A 31 3.35 2.25 -5.60
C LEU A 31 4.43 1.49 -4.84
N PHE A 32 5.05 2.15 -3.86
CA PHE A 32 5.98 1.53 -2.92
C PHE A 32 5.36 1.50 -1.51
N ILE A 33 5.45 0.36 -0.83
CA ILE A 33 4.87 0.14 0.51
C ILE A 33 5.97 -0.41 1.42
N ASN A 34 6.16 0.24 2.58
CA ASN A 34 6.92 -0.28 3.71
C ASN A 34 5.93 -0.62 4.83
N ALA A 35 5.82 -1.89 5.20
CA ALA A 35 4.89 -2.38 6.21
C ALA A 35 5.63 -3.30 7.20
N PRO A 36 6.18 -2.75 8.30
CA PRO A 36 6.95 -3.52 9.27
C PRO A 36 6.15 -4.66 9.92
N MET A 37 6.80 -5.78 10.19
CA MET A 37 6.12 -6.98 10.72
C MET A 37 5.74 -6.89 12.20
N GLU A 38 6.42 -6.05 12.99
CA GLU A 38 6.15 -5.87 14.43
C GLU A 38 5.51 -4.50 14.73
N ASP A 39 4.83 -3.91 13.75
CA ASP A 39 4.12 -2.65 13.94
C ASP A 39 2.88 -2.85 14.83
N SER A 40 2.88 -2.24 16.03
CA SER A 40 1.76 -2.34 16.96
C SER A 40 0.52 -1.55 16.53
N ASN A 41 0.67 -0.66 15.54
CA ASN A 41 -0.40 0.22 15.08
C ASN A 41 -1.07 -0.31 13.80
N PHE A 42 -0.32 -1.02 12.95
CA PHE A 42 -0.77 -1.49 11.64
C PHE A 42 -0.46 -2.96 11.45
N GLU A 43 -1.50 -3.75 11.18
CA GLU A 43 -1.40 -5.19 10.98
C GLU A 43 -0.89 -5.50 9.56
N VAL A 44 0.17 -6.32 9.47
CA VAL A 44 0.91 -6.54 8.22
C VAL A 44 0.20 -7.51 7.26
N ASP A 45 -0.58 -8.46 7.78
CA ASP A 45 -1.31 -9.42 6.97
C ASP A 45 -2.42 -8.74 6.15
N GLY A 46 -3.14 -7.78 6.73
CA GLY A 46 -4.09 -6.94 6.01
C GLY A 46 -3.42 -6.13 4.89
N VAL A 47 -2.18 -5.68 5.08
CA VAL A 47 -1.40 -5.06 4.00
C VAL A 47 -1.09 -6.07 2.89
N LYS A 48 -0.65 -7.29 3.22
CA LYS A 48 -0.37 -8.34 2.23
C LYS A 48 -1.63 -8.69 1.43
N GLU A 49 -2.77 -8.82 2.10
CA GLU A 49 -4.08 -9.06 1.47
C GLU A 49 -4.45 -7.93 0.50
N CYS A 50 -4.32 -6.67 0.94
CA CYS A 50 -4.61 -5.51 0.10
C CYS A 50 -3.72 -5.44 -1.14
N VAL A 51 -2.42 -5.68 -0.96
CA VAL A 51 -1.46 -5.72 -2.07
C VAL A 51 -1.83 -6.82 -3.06
N ALA A 52 -2.09 -8.04 -2.58
CA ALA A 52 -2.45 -9.16 -3.44
C ALA A 52 -3.71 -8.87 -4.27
N ALA A 53 -4.74 -8.29 -3.65
CA ALA A 53 -5.98 -7.92 -4.33
C ALA A 53 -5.79 -6.79 -5.37
N ALA A 54 -4.97 -5.79 -5.07
CA ALA A 54 -4.77 -4.63 -5.96
C ALA A 54 -3.84 -4.91 -7.14
N GLN A 55 -2.95 -5.92 -7.06
CA GLN A 55 -1.98 -6.24 -8.11
C GLN A 55 -2.62 -6.45 -9.49
N GLY A 56 -3.84 -6.97 -9.56
CA GLY A 56 -4.56 -7.19 -10.82
C GLY A 56 -4.77 -5.91 -11.63
N VAL A 57 -5.09 -4.80 -10.96
CA VAL A 57 -5.34 -3.49 -11.60
C VAL A 57 -4.04 -2.92 -12.18
N PHE A 58 -2.92 -3.05 -11.46
CA PHE A 58 -1.61 -2.58 -11.93
C PHE A 58 -1.15 -3.37 -13.16
N ARG A 59 -1.40 -4.68 -13.20
CA ARG A 59 -1.14 -5.51 -14.40
C ARG A 59 -2.04 -5.12 -15.57
N LEU A 60 -3.33 -4.94 -15.33
CA LEU A 60 -4.31 -4.55 -16.36
C LEU A 60 -3.92 -3.24 -17.05
N LEU A 61 -3.44 -2.26 -16.29
CA LEU A 61 -3.06 -0.95 -16.78
C LEU A 61 -1.58 -0.84 -17.18
N ASN A 62 -0.87 -1.96 -17.30
CA ASN A 62 0.55 -2.03 -17.70
C ASN A 62 1.46 -1.10 -16.89
N SER A 63 1.31 -1.08 -15.56
CA SER A 63 2.16 -0.27 -14.69
C SER A 63 3.64 -0.64 -14.85
N ARG A 64 4.49 0.36 -15.09
CA ARG A 64 5.94 0.19 -15.29
C ARG A 64 6.63 -0.42 -14.08
N THR A 65 6.32 0.05 -12.88
CA THR A 65 6.97 -0.38 -11.63
C THR A 65 6.06 -1.19 -10.72
N GLY A 66 4.74 -1.21 -10.98
CA GLY A 66 3.78 -2.01 -10.23
C GLY A 66 3.61 -1.55 -8.77
N ILE A 67 3.10 -2.46 -7.95
CA ILE A 67 3.15 -2.36 -6.48
C ILE A 67 4.39 -3.10 -6.01
N GLN A 68 5.23 -2.46 -5.22
CA GLN A 68 6.34 -3.09 -4.50
C GLN A 68 6.13 -2.92 -3.01
N ALA A 69 6.06 -4.03 -2.27
CA ALA A 69 5.83 -4.03 -0.84
C ALA A 69 7.00 -4.73 -0.12
N TYR A 70 7.47 -4.11 0.96
CA TYR A 70 8.54 -4.58 1.81
C TYR A 70 8.06 -4.70 3.25
N TYR A 71 8.48 -5.78 3.91
CA TYR A 71 8.01 -6.16 5.24
C TYR A 71 9.20 -6.35 6.20
N PRO A 72 9.86 -5.26 6.64
CA PRO A 72 11.03 -5.38 7.50
C PRO A 72 10.69 -5.98 8.88
N GLU A 73 11.62 -6.74 9.44
CA GLU A 73 11.62 -7.20 10.83
C GLU A 73 11.94 -6.02 11.76
N CYS A 74 10.96 -5.15 11.95
CA CYS A 74 11.05 -4.06 12.92
C CYS A 74 9.66 -3.65 13.40
N LYS A 75 9.64 -2.78 14.41
CA LYS A 75 8.44 -2.10 14.91
C LYS A 75 7.98 -1.02 13.92
N HIS A 76 7.20 -0.05 14.39
CA HIS A 76 6.76 1.11 13.61
C HIS A 76 7.93 2.02 13.20
N ASP A 77 8.68 1.62 12.17
CA ASP A 77 9.84 2.35 11.64
C ASP A 77 9.97 2.16 10.12
N PHE A 78 10.82 2.99 9.51
CA PHE A 78 11.26 2.86 8.13
C PHE A 78 12.79 2.77 8.13
N PRO A 79 13.38 1.56 8.21
CA PRO A 79 14.82 1.37 8.36
C PRO A 79 15.63 1.93 7.19
N ASN A 80 16.88 2.32 7.44
CA ASN A 80 17.76 2.92 6.42
C ASN A 80 17.93 2.04 5.17
N GLU A 81 17.95 0.72 5.33
CA GLU A 81 18.01 -0.23 4.20
C GLU A 81 16.78 -0.10 3.31
N ILE A 82 15.57 -0.14 3.89
CA ILE A 82 14.33 -0.02 3.11
C ILE A 82 14.20 1.38 2.51
N ARG A 83 14.66 2.45 3.20
CA ARG A 83 14.72 3.80 2.62
C ARG A 83 15.59 3.83 1.36
N ARG A 84 16.74 3.16 1.38
CA ARG A 84 17.63 3.10 0.22
C ARG A 84 16.96 2.39 -0.95
N ILE A 85 16.30 1.27 -0.69
CA ILE A 85 15.50 0.54 -1.68
C ILE A 85 14.41 1.45 -2.27
N ALA A 86 13.72 2.23 -1.43
CA ALA A 86 12.70 3.17 -1.89
C ALA A 86 13.27 4.28 -2.78
N TYR A 87 14.47 4.78 -2.49
CA TYR A 87 15.16 5.77 -3.34
C TYR A 87 15.55 5.18 -4.70
N ASP A 88 16.08 3.96 -4.73
CA ASP A 88 16.42 3.28 -5.97
C ASP A 88 15.16 2.95 -6.79
N TRP A 89 14.05 2.63 -6.11
CA TRP A 89 12.75 2.46 -6.73
C TRP A 89 12.22 3.77 -7.34
N LEU A 90 12.31 4.89 -6.61
CA LEU A 90 11.92 6.21 -7.11
C LEU A 90 12.72 6.59 -8.37
N ALA A 91 14.04 6.38 -8.35
CA ALA A 91 14.90 6.65 -9.50
C ALA A 91 14.45 5.87 -10.74
N LYS A 92 14.05 4.60 -10.59
CA LYS A 92 13.52 3.77 -11.69
C LYS A 92 12.11 4.21 -12.14
N ALA A 93 11.27 4.63 -11.19
CA ALA A 93 9.89 5.03 -11.47
C ALA A 93 9.81 6.32 -12.31
N PHE A 94 10.82 7.19 -12.20
CA PHE A 94 10.89 8.49 -12.89
C PHE A 94 12.03 8.57 -13.93
N ALA A 95 12.70 7.46 -14.25
CA ALA A 95 13.67 7.43 -15.33
C ALA A 95 12.96 7.62 -16.68
N ASP A 96 13.54 8.43 -17.57
CA ASP A 96 13.03 8.63 -18.94
C ASP A 96 12.98 7.32 -19.75
#